data_AF-W4PZX4-F1
#
_entry.id   AF-W4PZX4-F1
#
_cell.length_a   1.000
_cell.length_b   1.000
_cell.length_c   1.000
_cell.angle_alpha   90.00
_cell.angle_beta   90.00
_cell.angle_gamma   90.00
#
_symmetry.space_group_name_H-M   'P 1'
#
loop_
_entity.id
_entity.type
_entity.pdbx_description
1 polymer ?
#
loop_
_entity_poly.entity_id
_entity_poly.type
_entity_poly.pdbx_seq_one_letter_code
_entity_poly.pdbx_strand_id
1 'polypeptide(L)' 'MCGEKEVSNITDSELITYVVDLRAEATDSVVPNEQIDWIHIPLVDGERNQLKNLEKAISFVVEAFKDNKRVVLH' A
#
# COMPACT_ATOMS: atom_id res chain seq x y z
N MET A 1 -7.26 9.23 -10.73
CA MET A 1 -6.92 9.39 -9.30
C MET A 1 -5.47 9.81 -9.20
N CYS A 2 -5.11 10.62 -8.21
CA CYS A 2 -3.72 11.01 -7.98
C CYS A 2 -2.95 9.81 -7.36
N GLY A 3 -1.66 9.64 -7.67
CA GLY A 3 -0.80 8.62 -7.04
C GLY A 3 -0.69 7.27 -7.77
N GLU A 4 -1.75 6.77 -8.41
CA GLU A 4 -1.73 5.44 -9.06
C GLU A 4 -0.63 5.28 -10.14
N LYS A 5 -0.44 6.31 -10.97
CA LYS A 5 0.66 6.32 -11.95
C LYS A 5 2.05 6.42 -11.31
N GLU A 6 2.15 7.06 -10.14
CA GLU A 6 3.41 7.17 -9.41
C GLU A 6 3.78 5.85 -8.75
N VAL A 7 2.80 5.10 -8.24
CA VAL A 7 3.01 3.75 -7.69
C VAL A 7 3.68 2.86 -8.75
N SER A 8 3.13 2.79 -9.96
CA SER A 8 3.71 1.99 -11.05
C SER A 8 5.15 2.43 -11.38
N ASN A 9 5.42 3.74 -11.45
CA ASN A 9 6.76 4.25 -11.77
C ASN A 9 7.78 3.94 -10.65
N ILE A 10 7.35 4.00 -9.39
CA ILE A 10 8.19 3.68 -8.23
C ILE A 10 8.48 2.18 -8.18
N THR A 11 7.48 1.33 -8.42
CA THR A 11 7.68 -0.13 -8.42
C THR A 11 8.61 -0.62 -9.51
N ASP A 12 8.68 0.07 -10.65
CA ASP A 12 9.57 -0.28 -11.75
C ASP A 12 11.02 0.17 -11.52
N SER A 13 11.24 1.17 -10.66
CA SER A 13 12.55 1.78 -10.40
C SER A 13 13.17 1.37 -9.06
N GLU A 14 12.35 0.97 -8.11
CA GLU A 14 12.76 0.50 -6.79
C GLU A 14 12.45 -0.98 -6.61
N LEU A 15 13.29 -1.70 -5.85
CA LEU A 15 13.04 -3.11 -5.49
C LEU A 15 11.93 -3.20 -4.41
N ILE A 16 10.71 -2.83 -4.80
CA ILE A 16 9.52 -2.86 -3.96
C ILE A 16 9.10 -4.32 -3.72
N THR A 17 8.76 -4.63 -2.47
CA THR A 17 8.22 -5.94 -2.08
C THR A 17 6.71 -5.88 -1.86
N TYR A 18 6.23 -4.78 -1.28
CA TYR A 18 4.83 -4.62 -0.91
C TYR A 18 4.23 -3.33 -1.44
N VAL A 19 2.98 -3.40 -1.86
CA VAL A 19 2.11 -2.23 -2.07
C VAL A 19 0.99 -2.29 -1.05
N VAL A 20 0.97 -1.35 -0.12
CA VAL A 20 -0.11 -1.16 0.84
C VAL A 20 -1.05 -0.10 0.29
N ASP A 21 -2.25 -0.54 -0.13
CA ASP A 21 -3.28 0.32 -0.74
C ASP A 21 -4.36 0.65 0.30
N LEU A 22 -4.55 1.93 0.56
CA LEU A 22 -5.51 2.46 1.52
C LEU A 22 -6.81 2.91 0.84
N ARG A 23 -6.90 2.89 -0.48
CA ARG A 23 -8.10 3.34 -1.22
C ARG A 23 -9.25 2.39 -0.97
N ALA A 24 -10.35 2.89 -0.41
CA ALA A 24 -11.52 2.07 -0.11
C ALA A 24 -12.17 1.48 -1.38
N GLU A 25 -12.05 2.17 -2.50
CA GLU A 25 -12.63 1.82 -3.79
C GLU A 25 -11.79 0.83 -4.61
N ALA A 26 -10.57 0.49 -4.18
CA ALA A 26 -9.70 -0.41 -4.93
C ALA A 26 -10.26 -1.84 -4.93
N THR A 27 -10.45 -2.39 -6.13
CA THR A 27 -10.85 -3.80 -6.33
C THR A 27 -9.66 -4.70 -6.65
N ASP A 28 -8.58 -4.11 -7.19
CA ASP A 28 -7.41 -4.81 -7.69
C ASP A 28 -6.13 -3.99 -7.45
N SER A 29 -4.98 -4.67 -7.47
CA SER A 29 -3.66 -4.04 -7.44
C SER A 29 -3.44 -3.17 -8.68
N VAL A 30 -2.89 -1.98 -8.47
CA VAL A 30 -2.47 -1.07 -9.56
C VAL A 30 -1.17 -1.52 -10.21
N VAL A 31 -0.48 -2.47 -9.58
CA VAL A 31 0.79 -3.02 -10.06
C VAL A 31 0.55 -4.44 -10.56
N PRO A 32 0.58 -4.68 -11.88
CA PRO A 32 0.39 -6.00 -12.48
C PRO A 32 1.69 -6.83 -12.41
N ASN A 33 2.25 -6.98 -11.21
CA ASN A 33 3.49 -7.73 -10.98
C ASN A 33 3.26 -8.76 -9.86
N GLU A 34 3.30 -10.05 -10.21
CA GLU A 34 3.11 -11.16 -9.27
C GLU A 34 4.23 -11.29 -8.23
N GLN A 35 5.36 -10.59 -8.41
CA GLN A 35 6.46 -10.57 -7.43
C GLN A 35 6.26 -9.51 -6.34
N ILE A 36 5.23 -8.66 -6.48
CA ILE A 36 4.89 -7.61 -5.51
C ILE A 36 3.60 -8.00 -4.82
N ASP A 37 3.67 -8.11 -3.50
CA ASP A 37 2.53 -8.47 -2.68
C ASP A 37 1.63 -7.24 -2.45
N TRP A 38 0.36 -7.36 -2.83
CA TRP A 38 -0.64 -6.32 -2.64
C TRP A 38 -1.39 -6.52 -1.32
N ILE A 39 -1.37 -5.49 -0.48
CA ILE A 39 -1.97 -5.49 0.85
C ILE A 39 -3.03 -4.40 0.91
N HIS A 40 -4.30 -4.77 0.83
CA HIS A 40 -5.42 -3.82 0.86
C HIS A 40 -5.92 -3.59 2.29
N ILE A 41 -5.84 -2.34 2.77
CA ILE A 41 -6.33 -1.92 4.08
C ILE A 41 -7.14 -0.63 3.91
N PRO A 42 -8.45 -0.73 3.60
CA PRO A 42 -9.23 0.41 3.15
C PRO A 42 -9.43 1.46 4.26
N LEU A 43 -9.21 2.73 3.88
CA LEU A 43 -9.58 3.93 4.61
C LEU A 43 -10.55 4.75 3.74
N VAL A 44 -11.73 5.03 4.26
CA VAL A 44 -12.77 5.81 3.58
C VAL A 44 -12.58 7.29 3.92
N ASP A 45 -12.51 8.15 2.90
CA ASP A 45 -12.39 9.59 3.12
C ASP A 45 -13.61 10.16 3.88
N GLY A 46 -13.37 11.11 4.78
CA GLY A 46 -14.41 11.71 5.63
C GLY A 46 -14.96 10.82 6.75
N GLU A 47 -14.63 9.52 6.80
CA GLU A 47 -15.13 8.60 7.82
C GLU A 47 -14.27 8.61 9.10
N ARG A 48 -14.96 8.57 10.24
CA ARG A 48 -14.33 8.55 11.57
C ARG A 48 -14.09 7.11 12.04
N ASN A 49 -13.35 6.96 13.14
CA ASN A 49 -13.14 5.68 13.85
C ASN A 49 -12.38 4.60 13.06
N GLN A 50 -11.54 4.99 12.10
CA GLN A 50 -10.74 4.06 11.29
C GLN A 50 -9.34 3.79 11.87
N LEU A 51 -9.10 4.16 13.14
CA LEU A 51 -7.80 4.04 13.80
C LEU A 51 -7.21 2.62 13.71
N LYS A 52 -8.04 1.58 13.88
CA LYS A 52 -7.57 0.19 13.80
C LYS A 52 -7.00 -0.17 12.42
N ASN A 53 -7.60 0.34 11.34
CA ASN A 53 -7.11 0.09 9.99
C ASN A 53 -5.81 0.85 9.74
N LEU A 54 -5.74 2.10 10.20
CA LEU A 54 -4.52 2.89 10.12
C LEU A 54 -3.37 2.24 10.93
N GLU A 55 -3.63 1.81 12.16
CA GLU A 55 -2.67 1.09 12.99
C GLU A 55 -2.18 -0.20 12.31
N LYS A 56 -3.09 -0.95 11.67
CA LYS A 56 -2.74 -2.14 10.90
C LYS A 56 -1.80 -1.81 9.73
N ALA A 57 -2.11 -0.78 8.95
CA ALA A 57 -1.30 -0.35 7.81
C ALA A 57 0.10 0.09 8.25
N ILE A 58 0.18 0.94 9.28
CA ILE A 58 1.46 1.43 9.81
C ILE A 58 2.27 0.29 10.43
N SER A 59 1.63 -0.61 11.19
CA SER A 59 2.32 -1.77 11.78
C SER A 59 2.92 -2.66 10.69
N PHE A 60 2.18 -2.91 9.61
CA PHE A 60 2.68 -3.69 8.47
C PHE A 60 3.92 -3.03 7.84
N VAL A 61 3.85 -1.73 7.55
CA VAL A 61 4.98 -0.98 6.98
C VAL A 61 6.21 -1.05 7.89
N VAL A 62 6.02 -0.92 9.21
CA VAL A 62 7.11 -0.99 10.19
C VAL A 62 7.75 -2.38 10.24
N GLU A 63 6.96 -3.45 10.24
CA GLU A 63 7.50 -4.81 10.22
C GLU A 63 8.24 -5.11 8.91
N ALA A 64 7.67 -4.72 7.76
CA ALA A 64 8.34 -4.84 6.47
C ALA A 64 9.69 -4.09 6.44
N PHE A 65 9.72 -2.88 7.01
CA PHE A 65 10.97 -2.12 7.15
C PHE A 65 12.02 -2.86 8.01
N LYS A 66 11.61 -3.44 9.15
CA LYS A 66 12.51 -4.24 10.00
C LYS A 66 13.10 -5.45 9.26
N ASP A 67 12.34 -6.02 8.33
CA ASP A 67 12.75 -7.13 7.48
C ASP A 67 13.55 -6.70 6.23
N ASN A 68 13.99 -5.43 6.17
CA ASN A 68 14.67 -4.81 5.02
C ASN A 68 13.87 -4.89 3.71
N LYS A 69 12.54 -4.88 3.79
CA LYS A 69 11.64 -4.83 2.64
C LYS A 69 11.25 -3.39 2.34
N ARG A 70 11.05 -3.09 1.05
CA ARG A 70 10.57 -1.78 0.61
C ARG A 70 9.08 -1.84 0.35
N VAL A 71 8.38 -0.80 0.78
CA VAL A 71 6.93 -0.70 0.73
C VAL A 71 6.54 0.60 0.06
N VAL A 72 5.57 0.53 -0.85
CA VAL A 72 4.82 1.70 -1.31
C VAL A 72 3.52 1.74 -0.52
N LEU A 73 3.26 2.85 0.15
CA LEU A 73 2.01 3.13 0.86
C LEU A 73 1.26 4.21 0.08
N HIS A 74 0.02 3.96 -0.32
CA HIS A 74 -0.76 4.93 -1.10
C HIS A 74 -2.27 4.86 -0.84
#